data_AF-A0A095VU81-F1
#
_entry.id   AF-A0A095VU81-F1
#
_cell.length_a   1.000
_cell.length_b   1.000
_cell.length_c   1.000
_cell.angle_alpha   90.00
_cell.angle_beta   90.00
_cell.angle_gamma   90.00
#
_symmetry.space_group_name_H-M   'P 1'
#
loop_
_entity.id
_entity.type
_entity.pdbx_description
1 polymer ?
#
loop_
_entity_poly.entity_id
_entity_poly.type
_entity_poly.pdbx_seq_one_letter_code
_entity_poly.pdbx_strand_id
1 'polypeptide(L)' 'MERGLRKPHRGGAVRYVITTAGAEPADDPRAPLDYQHYVDRQLAPVADGMLQALGMSFAEVVEAQYALF' A
#
# COMPACT_ATOMS: atom_id res chain seq x y z
N MET A 1 26.53 2.96 9.80
CA MET A 1 26.22 4.36 9.43
C MET A 1 24.78 4.64 9.81
N GLU A 2 24.54 5.58 10.72
CA GLU A 2 23.18 6.01 11.13
C GLU A 2 22.51 6.72 9.94
N ARG A 3 21.24 6.44 9.65
CA ARG A 3 20.53 6.90 8.43
C ARG A 3 20.34 8.43 8.32
N GLY A 4 20.75 9.22 9.31
CA GLY A 4 20.60 10.68 9.31
C GLY A 4 19.15 11.19 9.31
N LEU A 5 18.18 10.31 9.53
CA LEU A 5 16.76 10.63 9.45
C LEU A 5 16.31 11.48 10.64
N ARG A 6 15.34 12.36 10.39
CA ARG A 6 14.71 13.16 11.45
C ARG A 6 14.08 12.23 12.50
N LYS A 7 14.52 12.33 13.74
CA LYS A 7 13.94 11.57 14.86
C LYS A 7 12.47 11.97 15.04
N PRO A 8 11.53 11.01 15.03
CA PRO A 8 10.13 11.30 15.34
C PRO A 8 10.01 11.91 16.74
N HIS A 9 9.08 12.83 16.91
CA HIS A 9 8.72 13.37 18.21
C HIS A 9 7.24 13.09 18.47
N ARG A 10 6.86 13.09 19.75
CA ARG A 10 5.46 12.90 20.15
C ARG A 10 4.59 13.97 19.50
N GLY A 11 3.45 13.54 18.93
CA GLY A 11 2.54 14.42 18.18
C GLY A 11 3.01 14.80 16.77
N GLY A 12 4.19 14.33 16.33
CA GLY A 12 4.68 14.57 14.98
C GLY A 12 4.15 13.55 13.98
N ALA A 13 3.94 13.99 12.74
CA ALA A 13 3.66 13.09 11.63
C ALA A 13 4.93 12.34 11.21
N VAL A 14 4.78 11.03 10.94
CA VAL A 14 5.83 10.17 10.39
C VAL A 14 5.35 9.71 9.01
N ARG A 15 6.18 9.95 7.99
CA ARG A 15 5.95 9.43 6.64
C ARG A 15 6.70 8.12 6.49
N TYR A 16 6.00 7.09 6.08
CA TYR A 16 6.57 5.77 5.83
C TYR A 16 5.95 5.15 4.59
N VAL A 17 6.64 4.17 4.04
CA VAL A 17 6.15 3.29 2.97
C VAL A 17 6.26 1.85 3.43
N ILE A 18 5.42 0.97 2.91
CA ILE A 18 5.53 -0.47 3.12
C ILE A 18 6.38 -1.04 2.01
N THR A 19 7.47 -1.66 2.41
CA THR A 19 8.41 -2.37 1.54
C THR A 19 8.27 -3.86 1.76
N THR A 20 8.93 -4.66 0.93
CA THR A 20 9.01 -6.12 1.11
C THR A 20 9.72 -6.53 2.40
N ALA A 21 10.44 -5.61 3.06
CA ALA A 21 11.05 -5.81 4.37
C ALA A 21 10.25 -5.17 5.52
N GLY A 22 9.03 -4.68 5.27
CA GLY A 22 8.17 -3.99 6.22
C GLY A 22 8.17 -2.47 6.08
N ALA A 23 7.70 -1.76 7.11
CA ALA A 23 7.59 -0.31 7.08
C ALA A 23 8.97 0.36 7.10
N GLU A 24 9.25 1.19 6.10
CA GLU A 24 10.46 1.99 6.00
C GLU A 24 10.15 3.50 5.92
N PRO A 25 11.07 4.37 6.35
CA PRO A 25 10.96 5.82 6.18
C PRO A 25 10.77 6.19 4.71
N ALA A 26 9.76 7.00 4.41
CA ALA A 26 9.43 7.35 3.02
C ALA A 26 10.56 8.13 2.31
N ASP A 27 11.39 8.84 3.08
CA ASP A 27 12.48 9.67 2.55
C ASP A 27 13.73 8.83 2.18
N ASP A 28 13.84 7.56 2.62
CA ASP A 28 14.98 6.66 2.35
C ASP A 28 14.57 5.16 2.47
N PRO A 29 13.69 4.64 1.59
CA PRO A 29 13.38 3.21 1.56
C PRO A 29 14.54 2.42 0.95
N ARG A 30 14.90 1.28 1.55
CA ARG A 30 15.99 0.41 1.06
C ARG A 30 15.51 -0.87 0.42
N ALA A 31 14.42 -1.46 0.89
CA ALA A 31 13.78 -2.57 0.20
C ALA A 31 12.79 -2.08 -0.88
N PRO A 32 12.53 -2.89 -1.93
CA PRO A 32 11.48 -2.61 -2.89
C PRO A 32 10.11 -2.40 -2.23
N LEU A 33 9.25 -1.58 -2.81
CA LEU A 33 7.86 -1.43 -2.33
C LEU A 33 7.11 -2.76 -2.43
N ASP A 34 6.31 -3.07 -1.41
CA ASP A 34 5.41 -4.21 -1.44
C ASP A 34 4.10 -3.80 -2.14
N TYR A 35 4.09 -3.83 -3.47
CA TYR A 35 2.92 -3.41 -4.25
C TYR A 35 1.66 -4.23 -3.92
N GLN A 36 1.81 -5.53 -3.62
CA GLN A 36 0.67 -6.38 -3.27
C GLN A 36 0.02 -5.89 -1.98
N HIS A 37 0.81 -5.48 -0.99
CA HIS A 37 0.28 -4.84 0.21
C HIS A 37 -0.61 -3.64 -0.10
N TYR A 38 -0.19 -2.75 -1.02
CA TYR A 38 -0.99 -1.58 -1.39
C TYR A 38 -2.26 -1.95 -2.15
N VAL A 39 -2.21 -2.97 -3.01
CA VAL A 39 -3.41 -3.51 -3.67
C VAL A 39 -4.40 -4.02 -2.62
N ASP A 40 -3.96 -4.91 -1.74
CA ASP A 40 -4.85 -5.61 -0.80
C ASP A 40 -5.37 -4.72 0.33
N ARG A 41 -4.56 -3.76 0.80
CA ARG A 41 -4.85 -2.98 2.02
C ARG A 41 -5.31 -1.55 1.75
N GLN A 42 -5.17 -1.06 0.52
CA GLN A 42 -5.53 0.33 0.20
C GLN A 42 -6.46 0.40 -1.01
N LEU A 43 -6.09 -0.22 -2.14
CA LEU A 43 -6.91 -0.15 -3.35
C LEU A 43 -8.17 -1.01 -3.23
N ALA A 44 -8.03 -2.29 -2.91
CA ALA A 44 -9.14 -3.23 -2.83
C ALA A 44 -10.23 -2.78 -1.84
N PRO A 45 -9.92 -2.38 -0.59
CA PRO A 45 -10.96 -1.97 0.36
C PRO A 45 -11.71 -0.71 -0.09
N VAL A 46 -11.01 0.24 -0.72
CA VAL A 46 -11.63 1.47 -1.25
C VAL A 46 -12.52 1.17 -2.45
N ALA A 47 -12.05 0.31 -3.36
CA ALA A 47 -12.81 -0.09 -4.54
C ALA A 47 -14.04 -0.93 -4.16
N ASP A 48 -13.89 -1.91 -3.27
CA ASP A 48 -15.00 -2.70 -2.75
C ASP A 48 -16.07 -1.82 -2.10
N GLY A 49 -15.68 -0.78 -1.36
CA GLY A 49 -16.63 0.18 -0.80
C GLY A 49 -17.57 0.83 -1.83
N MET A 50 -17.11 0.99 -3.08
CA MET A 50 -17.92 1.51 -4.19
C MET A 50 -18.61 0.39 -4.98
N LEU A 51 -17.90 -0.70 -5.27
CA LEU A 51 -18.37 -1.82 -6.10
C LEU A 51 -19.49 -2.62 -5.44
N GLN A 52 -19.51 -2.69 -4.10
CA GLN A 52 -20.59 -3.34 -3.36
C GLN A 52 -21.98 -2.74 -3.69
N ALA A 53 -22.05 -1.44 -4.02
CA ALA A 53 -23.30 -0.81 -4.47
C ALA A 53 -23.80 -1.36 -5.82
N LEU A 54 -22.91 -1.93 -6.63
CA LEU A 54 -23.19 -2.56 -7.91
C LEU A 54 -23.30 -4.09 -7.81
N GLY A 55 -23.19 -4.66 -6.60
CA GLY A 55 -23.16 -6.11 -6.39
C GLY A 55 -21.90 -6.78 -6.95
N MET A 56 -20.80 -6.02 -7.08
CA MET A 56 -19.50 -6.49 -7.57
C MET A 56 -18.43 -6.37 -6.48
N SER A 57 -17.29 -7.00 -6.71
CA SER A 57 -16.09 -6.93 -5.89
C SER A 57 -14.87 -6.54 -6.72
N PHE A 58 -13.86 -5.98 -6.06
CA PHE A 58 -12.58 -5.65 -6.66
C PHE A 58 -11.88 -6.89 -7.22
N ALA A 59 -11.99 -8.02 -6.54
CA ALA A 59 -11.43 -9.29 -6.99
C ALA A 59 -11.98 -9.69 -8.36
N GLU A 60 -13.30 -9.63 -8.56
CA GLU A 60 -13.95 -9.96 -9.84
C GLU A 60 -13.49 -9.05 -10.98
N VAL A 61 -13.26 -7.76 -10.71
CA VAL A 61 -12.78 -6.79 -11.71
C VAL A 61 -11.32 -7.04 -12.09
N VAL A 62 -10.45 -7.36 -11.13
CA VAL A 62 -9.02 -7.55 -11.37
C VAL A 62 -8.69 -8.93 -11.93
N GLU A 63 -9.37 -10.00 -11.50
CA GLU A 63 -9.22 -11.33 -12.13
C GLU A 63 -9.62 -11.30 -13.61
N ALA A 64 -10.69 -10.55 -13.95
CA ALA A 64 -11.09 -10.36 -15.34
C ALA A 64 -9.99 -9.68 -16.19
N GLN A 65 -9.12 -8.89 -15.58
CA GLN A 65 -8.03 -8.20 -16.28
C GLN A 65 -6.80 -9.11 -16.50
N TYR A 66 -6.54 -10.08 -15.63
CA TYR A 66 -5.44 -11.05 -15.79
C TYR A 66 -5.74 -12.16 -16.81
N ALA A 67 -7.01 -12.51 -17.04
CA ALA A 67 -7.36 -13.49 -18.07
C ALA A 67 -7.17 -12.98 -19.52
N LEU A 68 -6.94 -11.68 -19.71
CA LEU A 68 -6.80 -11.03 -21.01
C LEU A 68 -5.33 -10.83 -21.45
N PHE A 69 -4.35 -11.19 -20.61
CA PHE A 69 -2.91 -11.12 -20.89
C PHE A 69 -2.20 -12.41 -20.48
#